data_AF-A0A6L5FC77-F1
#
_entry.id   AF-A0A6L5FC77-F1
#
_cell.length_a   1.000
_cell.length_b   1.000
_cell.length_c   1.000
_cell.angle_alpha   90.00
_cell.angle_beta   90.00
_cell.angle_gamma   90.00
#
_symmetry.space_group_name_H-M   'P 1'
#
loop_
_entity.id
_entity.type
_entity.pdbx_description
1 polymer ?
#
loop_
_entity_poly.entity_id
_entity_poly.type
_entity_poly.pdbx_seq_one_letter_code
_entity_poly.pdbx_strand_id
1 'polypeptide(L)'
;EEVKDHWDSLVLRAWVGDDGLVPYQETGVDFFMDLETLYTHLDEPTKPGTVIFGGTVSSLDGGFDFSPVFRGELHDPVLDRSIFFEYRTTPLPGTETEES
;
A
#
# COMPACT_ATOMS: atom_id res chain seq x y z
N GLU A 1 11.00 12.80 -9.99
CA GLU A 1 11.62 14.12 -9.71
C GLU A 1 11.01 14.77 -8.47
N GLU A 2 9.74 15.15 -8.45
CA GLU A 2 9.15 15.95 -7.34
C GLU A 2 9.32 15.39 -5.92
N VAL A 3 9.43 14.07 -5.75
CA VAL A 3 9.56 13.41 -4.44
C VAL A 3 10.96 12.83 -4.20
N LYS A 4 11.91 13.03 -5.11
CA LYS A 4 13.21 12.34 -5.09
C LYS A 4 14.02 12.66 -3.83
N ASP A 5 13.99 13.92 -3.39
CA ASP A 5 14.79 14.40 -2.26
C ASP A 5 14.16 14.06 -0.89
N HIS A 6 12.90 13.61 -0.87
CA HIS A 6 12.15 13.30 0.35
C HIS A 6 11.34 12.01 0.24
N TRP A 7 11.76 11.09 -0.63
CA TRP A 7 11.09 9.82 -0.89
C TRP A 7 10.85 9.02 0.39
N ASP A 8 11.88 8.96 1.23
CA ASP A 8 11.88 8.24 2.51
C ASP A 8 10.98 8.89 3.57
N SER A 9 10.55 10.14 3.35
CA SER A 9 9.61 10.84 4.25
C SER A 9 8.14 10.56 3.93
N LEU A 10 7.84 9.89 2.83
CA LEU A 10 6.48 9.57 2.44
C LEU A 10 5.88 8.52 3.39
N VAL A 11 4.58 8.63 3.65
CA VAL A 11 3.85 7.75 4.57
C VAL A 11 2.76 7.00 3.82
N LEU A 12 2.80 5.67 3.90
CA LEU A 12 1.75 4.78 3.42
C LEU A 12 0.81 4.43 4.56
N ARG A 13 -0.49 4.61 4.33
CA ARG A 13 -1.55 4.22 5.26
C ARG A 13 -2.63 3.42 4.56
N ALA A 14 -3.24 2.50 5.28
CA ALA A 14 -4.41 1.79 4.80
C ALA A 14 -5.45 1.65 5.91
N TRP A 15 -6.70 1.59 5.49
CA TRP A 15 -7.85 1.35 6.34
C TRP A 15 -8.75 0.29 5.71
N VAL A 16 -9.46 -0.43 6.57
CA VAL A 16 -10.47 -1.43 6.21
C VAL A 16 -11.75 -1.18 7.00
N GLY A 17 -12.87 -1.72 6.55
CA GLY A 17 -14.15 -1.71 7.27
C GLY A 17 -15.36 -1.36 6.39
N ASP A 18 -16.53 -1.89 6.75
CA ASP A 18 -17.80 -1.66 6.02
C ASP A 18 -18.62 -0.51 6.63
N ASP A 19 -18.74 -0.49 7.98
CA ASP A 19 -19.48 0.51 8.75
C ASP A 19 -18.51 1.43 9.52
N GLY A 20 -17.64 2.08 8.74
CA GLY A 20 -16.54 2.92 9.22
C GLY A 20 -15.17 2.31 8.95
N LEU A 21 -14.20 3.17 8.66
CA LEU A 21 -12.83 2.77 8.33
C LEU A 21 -11.96 2.74 9.59
N VAL A 22 -11.31 1.61 9.84
CA VAL A 22 -10.34 1.41 10.93
C VAL A 22 -8.91 1.30 10.36
N PRO A 23 -7.89 1.85 11.04
CA PRO A 23 -6.50 1.73 10.60
C PRO A 23 -6.08 0.26 10.48
N TYR A 24 -5.49 -0.09 9.34
CA TYR A 24 -5.04 -1.44 9.03
C TYR A 24 -3.52 -1.53 8.87
N GLN A 25 -2.92 -0.59 8.14
CA GLN A 25 -1.47 -0.49 7.95
C GLN A 25 -1.04 0.97 8.06
N GLU A 26 0.14 1.20 8.62
CA GLU A 26 0.80 2.51 8.59
C GLU A 26 2.32 2.30 8.62
N THR A 27 3.02 2.84 7.62
CA THR A 27 4.47 2.73 7.50
C THR A 27 5.05 3.91 6.74
N GLY A 28 6.28 4.30 7.07
CA GLY A 28 7.08 5.12 6.17
C GLY A 28 7.54 4.31 4.96
N VAL A 29 7.82 5.01 3.85
CA VAL A 29 8.39 4.39 2.65
C VAL A 29 9.85 3.95 2.87
N ASP A 30 10.54 4.56 3.83
CA ASP A 30 11.87 4.19 4.32
C ASP A 30 11.96 2.78 4.92
N PHE A 31 10.81 2.16 5.26
CA PHE A 31 10.74 0.77 5.67
C PHE A 31 11.15 -0.20 4.54
N PHE A 32 10.91 0.18 3.29
CA PHE A 32 11.21 -0.67 2.14
C PHE A 32 12.68 -0.55 1.73
N MET A 33 13.10 -1.46 0.83
CA MET A 33 14.43 -1.37 0.22
C MET A 33 14.58 -0.03 -0.50
N ASP A 34 15.72 0.64 -0.27
CA ASP A 34 16.02 1.90 -0.92
C ASP A 34 16.09 1.72 -2.44
N LEU A 35 15.73 2.78 -3.17
CA LEU A 35 15.62 2.71 -4.63
C LEU A 35 16.96 2.39 -5.30
N GLU A 36 18.08 2.90 -4.78
CA GLU A 36 19.40 2.64 -5.36
C GLU A 36 19.75 1.15 -5.27
N THR A 37 19.60 0.56 -4.10
CA THR A 37 19.78 -0.89 -3.88
C THR A 37 18.80 -1.69 -4.73
N LEU A 38 17.52 -1.29 -4.79
CA LEU A 38 16.53 -1.96 -5.63
C LEU A 38 16.96 -2.00 -7.11
N TYR A 39 17.50 -0.89 -7.64
CA TYR A 39 18.00 -0.85 -9.01
C TYR A 39 19.23 -1.76 -9.22
N THR A 40 20.07 -1.98 -8.21
CA THR A 40 21.20 -2.93 -8.32
C THR A 40 20.75 -4.38 -8.46
N HIS A 41 19.53 -4.70 -8.02
CA HIS A 41 18.94 -6.03 -8.16
C HIS A 41 18.22 -6.26 -9.50
N LEU A 42 18.15 -5.25 -10.37
CA LEU A 42 17.54 -5.40 -11.68
C LEU A 42 18.60 -5.85 -12.71
N ASP A 43 18.39 -7.02 -13.30
CA ASP A 43 19.29 -7.59 -14.30
C ASP A 43 19.37 -6.74 -15.59
N GLU A 44 18.33 -5.95 -15.86
CA GLU A 44 18.26 -5.04 -17.00
C GLU A 44 17.60 -3.70 -16.62
N PRO A 45 17.95 -2.60 -17.32
CA PRO A 45 17.27 -1.31 -17.13
C PRO A 45 15.77 -1.46 -17.37
N THR A 46 14.97 -0.90 -16.45
CA THR A 46 13.51 -0.91 -16.60
C THR A 46 13.08 -0.22 -17.88
N LYS A 47 12.16 -0.83 -18.62
CA LYS A 47 11.55 -0.19 -19.80
C LYS A 47 10.50 0.83 -19.34
N PRO A 48 10.22 1.89 -20.12
CA PRO A 48 9.11 2.78 -19.82
C PRO A 48 7.80 2.00 -19.66
N GLY A 49 7.08 2.24 -18.57
CA GLY A 49 5.84 1.53 -18.21
C GLY A 49 6.03 0.31 -17.30
N THR A 50 7.27 -0.07 -16.95
CA THR A 50 7.52 -1.08 -15.92
C THR A 50 7.08 -0.58 -14.54
N VAL A 51 6.33 -1.41 -13.81
CA VAL A 51 5.97 -1.20 -12.41
C VAL A 51 6.75 -2.18 -11.55
N ILE A 52 7.39 -1.67 -10.49
CA ILE A 52 8.07 -2.49 -9.48
C ILE A 52 7.26 -2.42 -8.18
N PHE A 53 6.97 -3.58 -7.59
CA PHE A 53 6.32 -3.66 -6.30
C PHE A 53 7.39 -3.78 -5.21
N GLY A 54 7.48 -2.79 -4.31
CA GLY A 54 8.50 -2.71 -3.26
C GLY A 54 8.29 -3.68 -2.07
N GLY A 55 7.21 -4.46 -2.09
CA GLY A 55 6.81 -5.36 -1.01
C GLY A 55 5.54 -4.91 -0.31
N THR A 56 5.30 -5.47 0.88
CA THR A 56 4.15 -5.14 1.73
C THR A 56 4.57 -5.05 3.19
N VAL A 57 3.78 -4.37 4.01
CA VAL A 57 3.94 -4.32 5.46
C VAL A 57 2.89 -5.18 6.15
N SER A 58 3.20 -5.65 7.35
CA SER A 58 2.22 -6.33 8.20
C SER A 58 1.11 -5.36 8.60
N SER A 59 -0.08 -5.92 8.84
CA SER A 59 -1.16 -5.21 9.50
C SER A 59 -0.76 -4.78 10.91
N LEU A 60 -1.40 -3.71 11.41
CA LEU A 60 -1.15 -3.16 12.75
C LEU A 60 -1.50 -4.17 13.86
N ASP A 61 -2.47 -5.06 13.62
CA ASP A 61 -2.89 -6.11 14.55
C ASP A 61 -2.20 -7.47 14.32
N GLY A 62 -1.37 -7.57 13.27
CA GLY A 62 -0.69 -8.80 12.86
C GLY A 62 -1.62 -9.87 12.26
N GLY A 63 -2.91 -9.56 12.06
CA GLY A 63 -3.91 -10.44 11.47
C GLY A 63 -4.20 -10.14 9.99
N PHE A 64 -5.16 -10.85 9.42
CA PHE A 64 -5.72 -10.53 8.11
C PHE A 64 -7.17 -10.09 8.28
N ASP A 65 -7.51 -8.96 7.67
CA ASP A 65 -8.89 -8.47 7.62
C ASP A 65 -9.46 -8.74 6.22
N PHE A 66 -10.65 -9.34 6.18
CA PHE A 66 -11.39 -9.69 4.96
C PHE A 66 -12.57 -8.73 4.69
N SER A 67 -12.49 -7.52 5.23
CA SER A 67 -13.45 -6.45 5.01
C SER A 67 -13.75 -6.26 3.52
N PRO A 68 -15.01 -5.92 3.19
CA PRO A 68 -15.40 -5.66 1.82
C PRO A 68 -14.76 -4.39 1.26
N VAL A 69 -14.26 -3.48 2.09
CA VAL A 69 -13.63 -2.22 1.66
C VAL A 69 -12.18 -2.18 2.11
N PHE A 70 -11.32 -1.72 1.21
CA PHE A 70 -9.93 -1.35 1.48
C PHE A 70 -9.66 0.04 0.90
N ARG A 71 -9.14 0.93 1.74
CA ARG A 71 -8.75 2.29 1.36
C ARG A 71 -7.27 2.50 1.64
N GLY A 72 -6.53 3.04 0.68
CA GLY A 72 -5.13 3.39 0.83
C GLY A 72 -4.87 4.89 0.66
N GLU A 73 -3.83 5.37 1.34
CA GLU A 73 -3.26 6.71 1.21
C GLU A 73 -1.74 6.60 1.06
N LEU A 74 -1.17 7.38 0.13
CA LEU A 74 0.24 7.78 0.16
C LEU A 74 0.28 9.28 0.43
N HIS A 75 0.79 9.65 1.60
CA HIS A 75 0.89 11.02 2.07
C HIS A 75 2.34 11.54 1.95
N ASP A 76 2.47 12.73 1.37
CA ASP A 76 3.71 13.50 1.29
C ASP A 76 3.64 14.64 2.33
N PRO A 77 4.33 14.51 3.48
CA PRO A 77 4.30 15.53 4.52
C PRO A 77 5.15 16.77 4.19
N VAL A 78 6.04 16.68 3.20
CA VAL A 78 6.91 17.81 2.80
C VAL A 78 6.16 18.77 1.89
N LEU A 79 5.36 18.23 0.97
CA LEU A 79 4.53 19.01 0.05
C LEU A 79 3.07 19.13 0.50
N ASP A 80 2.71 18.54 1.64
CA ASP A 80 1.38 18.51 2.24
C ASP A 80 0.28 18.10 1.25
N ARG A 81 0.47 16.92 0.63
CA ARG A 81 -0.47 16.36 -0.34
C ARG A 81 -0.58 14.86 -0.20
N SER A 82 -1.72 14.32 -0.63
CA SER A 82 -1.97 12.88 -0.58
C SER A 82 -2.60 12.39 -1.88
N ILE A 83 -2.26 11.17 -2.26
CA ILE A 83 -3.04 10.39 -3.23
C ILE A 83 -3.81 9.31 -2.46
N PHE A 84 -5.05 9.08 -2.88
CA PHE A 84 -5.94 8.10 -2.26
C PHE A 84 -6.45 7.12 -3.30
N PHE A 85 -6.69 5.89 -2.87
CA PHE A 85 -7.47 4.92 -3.62
C PHE A 85 -8.38 4.14 -2.69
N GLU A 86 -9.46 3.60 -3.24
CA GLU A 86 -10.38 2.72 -2.54
C GLU A 86 -10.90 1.68 -3.52
N TYR A 87 -11.07 0.46 -3.05
CA TYR A 87 -11.80 -0.57 -3.78
C TYR A 87 -12.71 -1.35 -2.84
N ARG A 88 -13.78 -1.90 -3.44
CA ARG A 88 -14.68 -2.83 -2.77
C ARG A 88 -14.51 -4.22 -3.36
N THR A 89 -14.42 -5.23 -2.50
CA THR A 89 -14.34 -6.63 -2.90
C THR A 89 -15.73 -7.24 -2.95
N THR A 90 -15.91 -8.18 -3.86
CA THR A 90 -17.10 -9.03 -3.96
C THR A 90 -16.61 -10.47 -3.86
N PRO A 91 -17.22 -11.33 -3.01
CA PRO A 91 -16.88 -12.74 -2.96
C PRO A 91 -16.98 -13.39 -4.33
N LEU A 92 -16.06 -14.31 -4.62
CA LEU A 92 -16.13 -15.07 -5.85
C LEU A 92 -17.30 -16.07 -5.78
N PRO A 93 -17.98 -16.36 -6.90
CA PRO A 93 -19.04 -17.36 -6.92
C PRO A 93 -18.55 -18.72 -6.38
N GLY A 94 -19.28 -19.32 -5.44
CA GLY A 94 -18.89 -20.58 -4.80
C GLY A 94 -17.93 -20.46 -3.61
N THR A 95 -17.63 -19.24 -3.15
CA THR A 95 -16.90 -18.97 -1.90
C THR A 95 -17.80 -18.43 -0.79
N GLU A 96 -19.12 -18.56 -0.96
CA GLU A 96 -20.09 -18.21 0.07
C GLU A 96 -19.78 -19.02 1.34
N THR A 97 -19.42 -18.32 2.40
CA THR A 97 -19.27 -18.91 3.71
C THR A 97 -20.68 -19.25 4.18
N GLU A 98 -20.97 -20.53 4.43
CA GLU A 98 -22.21 -20.92 5.10
C GLU A 98 -22.22 -20.25 6.47
N GLU A 99 -22.95 -19.13 6.60
CA GLU A 99 -23.20 -18.52 7.91
C GLU A 99 -23.92 -19.55 8.79
N SER A 100 -23.29 -19.89 9.92
CA SER A 100 -23.82 -20.78 10.96
C SER A 100 -24.68 -20.01 11.96
#